data_AF-A0A8J1TG48-F1
#
_entry.id   AF-A0A8J1TG48-F1
#
_cell.length_a   1.000
_cell.length_b   1.000
_cell.length_c   1.000
_cell.angle_alpha   90.00
_cell.angle_beta   90.00
_cell.angle_gamma   90.00
#
_symmetry.space_group_name_H-M   'P 1'
#
loop_
_entity.id
_entity.type
_entity.pdbx_description
1 polymer ?
#
loop_
_entity_poly.entity_id
_entity_poly.type
_entity_poly.pdbx_seq_one_letter_code
_entity_poly.pdbx_strand_id
1 'polypeptide(L)'
;MFEERKIGLAVVLVFVTVISLGEAGTRDTIKCAKQCEAIDDLTSAINNFAIDIYKKINKQEEVDSNVFFSPVSVATALAMLLLGAGGDTKRQMENVLHVEDIQRNAKLHTMYTCLNENLYGKTKGTELRSANKLYPDKTLAVREKFIKAIETYYKGSIEKLDFKQSAQATDIINKWVADQTNQLIKEVLQPGDISAMTVFALINAIYFKGDWVTQFNPCDTNVQSFYVQDDETVKVDMMYQESPFRYYHNIRLKAQFLDLPYVGDRLSMVIILPDEKNGLKDLVKDITADNLYDSLLTLKAPHTGRNVYVTLPKMKFKWKNELSSILEDMGMKKLFSSAVDLNGFSNDSRLDVSKVIHEAFVDVNEEGTEAAAVTVIAGGRSGYSPPPVKVNCNHPFMFLIYDKTCGVILFIGKVMNPQSSNATAPKQKVVEVVSDKLVETTLQNCRDRCRDDCYAKLLGERTRKNPVTDKCVECRGFRTECRKASRSSMADPYAKLFREDFTFLRDCKNGCKCKKIWKKRTRNGKSDPCDV
;
A
#
# COMPACT_ATOMS: atom_id res chain seq x y z
N MET A 1 -48.82 -37.85 35.52
CA MET A 1 -47.57 -38.65 35.53
C MET A 1 -46.85 -38.76 34.18
N PHE A 2 -47.52 -38.80 33.02
CA PHE A 2 -46.83 -38.88 31.72
C PHE A 2 -46.36 -37.52 31.15
N GLU A 3 -46.96 -36.40 31.55
CA GLU A 3 -46.55 -35.05 31.11
C GLU A 3 -45.34 -34.48 31.88
N GLU A 4 -45.25 -34.71 33.19
CA GLU A 4 -44.11 -34.25 34.01
C GLU A 4 -42.78 -34.92 33.61
N ARG A 5 -42.82 -36.17 33.13
CA ARG A 5 -41.62 -36.86 32.62
C ARG A 5 -41.11 -36.30 31.29
N LYS A 6 -41.98 -35.72 30.45
CA LYS A 6 -41.56 -35.08 29.18
C LYS A 6 -40.87 -33.73 29.40
N ILE A 7 -41.35 -32.97 30.39
CA ILE A 7 -40.75 -31.69 30.78
C ILE A 7 -39.36 -31.92 31.42
N GLY A 8 -39.23 -32.93 32.29
CA GLY A 8 -37.94 -33.30 32.88
C GLY A 8 -36.90 -33.74 31.85
N LEU A 9 -37.29 -34.52 30.84
CA LEU A 9 -36.37 -34.96 29.78
C LEU A 9 -35.92 -33.79 28.87
N ALA A 10 -36.83 -32.87 28.55
CA ALA A 10 -36.53 -31.69 27.75
C ALA A 10 -35.58 -30.72 28.48
N VAL A 11 -35.77 -30.51 29.79
CA VAL A 11 -34.89 -29.65 30.60
C VAL A 11 -33.48 -30.27 30.74
N VAL A 12 -33.36 -31.58 30.92
CA VAL A 12 -32.07 -32.27 30.97
C VAL A 12 -31.36 -32.22 29.60
N LEU A 13 -32.08 -32.43 28.49
CA LEU A 13 -31.51 -32.29 27.15
C LEU A 13 -31.01 -30.86 26.88
N VAL A 14 -31.77 -29.83 27.27
CA VAL A 14 -31.33 -28.43 27.11
C VAL A 14 -30.10 -28.14 27.97
N PHE A 15 -30.06 -28.57 29.23
CA PHE A 15 -28.89 -28.39 30.10
C PHE A 15 -27.65 -29.13 29.60
N VAL A 16 -27.79 -30.38 29.13
CA VAL A 16 -26.68 -31.16 28.56
C VAL A 16 -26.19 -30.51 27.26
N THR A 17 -27.08 -29.95 26.44
CA THR A 17 -26.69 -29.25 25.20
C THR A 17 -25.98 -27.92 25.51
N VAL A 18 -26.41 -27.17 26.52
CA VAL A 18 -25.76 -25.92 26.97
C VAL A 18 -24.38 -26.20 27.58
N ILE A 19 -24.23 -27.26 28.37
CA ILE A 19 -22.94 -27.67 28.95
C ILE A 19 -21.98 -28.14 27.86
N SER A 20 -22.44 -28.95 26.90
CA SER A 20 -21.59 -29.42 25.80
C SER A 20 -21.21 -28.32 24.79
N LEU A 21 -22.08 -27.32 24.56
CA LEU A 21 -21.73 -26.10 23.82
C LEU A 21 -20.72 -25.23 24.60
N GLY A 22 -20.85 -25.14 25.92
CA GLY A 22 -19.91 -24.42 26.79
C GLY A 22 -18.53 -25.09 26.87
N GLU A 23 -18.47 -26.43 26.92
CA GLU A 23 -17.23 -27.22 26.92
C GLU A 23 -16.53 -27.22 25.56
N ALA A 24 -17.27 -27.26 24.44
CA ALA A 24 -16.70 -27.13 23.10
C ALA A 24 -16.11 -25.72 22.90
N GLY A 25 -16.85 -24.68 23.25
CA GLY A 25 -16.38 -23.29 23.17
C GLY A 25 -15.16 -23.00 24.04
N THR A 26 -15.09 -23.55 25.26
CA THR A 26 -13.91 -23.40 26.13
C THR A 26 -12.70 -24.19 25.63
N ARG A 27 -12.88 -25.41 25.09
CA ARG A 27 -11.78 -26.18 24.49
C ARG A 27 -11.18 -25.51 23.26
N ASP A 28 -12.01 -24.98 22.37
CA ASP A 28 -11.55 -24.26 21.18
C ASP A 28 -10.83 -22.96 21.55
N THR A 29 -11.32 -22.26 22.59
CA THR A 29 -10.66 -21.05 23.11
C THR A 29 -9.30 -21.35 23.73
N ILE A 30 -9.16 -22.43 24.52
CA ILE A 30 -7.88 -22.84 25.12
C ILE A 30 -6.87 -23.31 24.06
N LYS A 31 -7.35 -24.01 23.02
CA LYS A 31 -6.50 -24.45 21.90
C LYS A 31 -5.98 -23.25 21.12
N CYS A 32 -6.86 -22.30 20.78
CA CYS A 32 -6.50 -21.07 20.06
C CYS A 32 -5.51 -20.21 20.87
N ALA A 33 -5.72 -20.06 22.19
CA ALA A 33 -4.80 -19.30 23.05
C ALA A 33 -3.38 -19.89 23.07
N LYS A 34 -3.24 -21.22 23.19
CA LYS A 34 -1.93 -21.90 23.11
C LYS A 34 -1.28 -21.77 21.73
N GLN A 35 -2.08 -21.73 20.68
CA GLN A 35 -1.60 -21.54 19.30
C GLN A 35 -1.17 -20.10 19.03
N CYS A 36 -1.84 -19.10 19.61
CA CYS A 36 -1.44 -17.69 19.56
C CYS A 36 -0.14 -17.44 20.32
N GLU A 37 0.04 -18.04 21.51
CA GLU A 37 1.31 -17.98 22.25
C GLU A 37 2.48 -18.54 21.43
N ALA A 38 2.24 -19.60 20.65
CA ALA A 38 3.23 -20.18 19.76
C ALA A 38 3.62 -19.29 18.56
N ILE A 39 2.86 -18.22 18.29
CA ILE A 39 3.13 -17.27 17.19
C ILE A 39 3.36 -15.83 17.64
N ASP A 40 3.53 -15.58 18.94
CA ASP A 40 3.63 -14.21 19.49
C ASP A 40 4.79 -13.40 18.88
N ASP A 41 5.94 -14.04 18.67
CA ASP A 41 7.08 -13.42 17.97
C ASP A 41 6.70 -12.99 16.53
N LEU A 42 5.93 -13.82 15.81
CA LEU A 42 5.47 -13.52 14.46
C LEU A 42 4.42 -12.40 14.45
N THR A 43 3.49 -12.41 15.41
CA THR A 43 2.55 -11.30 15.60
C THR A 43 3.31 -10.00 15.81
N SER A 44 4.31 -9.99 16.68
CA SER A 44 5.13 -8.82 16.98
C SER A 44 5.88 -8.34 15.73
N ALA A 45 6.46 -9.26 14.95
CA ALA A 45 7.11 -8.95 13.69
C ALA A 45 6.15 -8.29 12.68
N ILE A 46 4.95 -8.88 12.49
CA ILE A 46 3.92 -8.36 11.59
C ILE A 46 3.45 -6.96 12.03
N ASN A 47 3.27 -6.74 13.34
CA ASN A 47 2.83 -5.46 13.86
C ASN A 47 3.92 -4.37 13.74
N ASN A 48 5.19 -4.72 13.93
CA ASN A 48 6.32 -3.82 13.65
C ASN A 48 6.36 -3.44 12.16
N PHE A 49 6.32 -4.44 11.28
CA PHE A 49 6.22 -4.22 9.84
C PHE A 49 5.02 -3.34 9.47
N ALA A 50 3.85 -3.57 10.08
CA ALA A 50 2.63 -2.80 9.85
C ALA A 50 2.82 -1.31 10.13
N ILE A 51 3.44 -0.96 11.26
CA ILE A 51 3.69 0.44 11.63
C ILE A 51 4.74 1.08 10.73
N ASP A 52 5.83 0.36 10.42
CA ASP A 52 6.88 0.90 9.56
C ASP A 52 6.38 1.19 8.14
N ILE A 53 5.67 0.23 7.53
CA ILE A 53 5.13 0.42 6.18
C ILE A 53 4.01 1.46 6.17
N TYR A 54 3.16 1.51 7.20
CA TYR A 54 2.13 2.56 7.33
C TYR A 54 2.76 3.96 7.41
N LYS A 55 3.84 4.13 8.17
CA LYS A 55 4.57 5.42 8.22
C LYS A 55 5.20 5.78 6.87
N LYS A 56 5.69 4.80 6.11
CA LYS A 56 6.28 5.04 4.78
C LYS A 56 5.21 5.40 3.75
N ILE A 57 4.09 4.68 3.72
CA ILE A 57 2.92 5.01 2.89
C ILE A 57 2.49 6.45 3.16
N ASN A 58 2.30 6.83 4.42
CA ASN A 58 1.87 8.19 4.80
C ASN A 58 2.88 9.30 4.45
N LYS A 59 4.16 8.97 4.25
CA LYS A 59 5.17 9.94 3.78
C LYS A 59 5.15 10.15 2.27
N GLN A 60 4.71 9.14 1.51
CA GLN A 60 4.68 9.19 0.05
C GLN A 60 3.32 9.59 -0.51
N GLU A 61 2.23 9.25 0.18
CA GLU A 61 0.86 9.61 -0.16
C GLU A 61 0.60 11.12 -0.01
N GLU A 62 -0.44 11.59 -0.72
CA GLU A 62 -0.94 12.96 -0.52
C GLU A 62 -1.42 13.13 0.93
N VAL A 63 -1.18 14.30 1.51
CA VAL A 63 -1.46 14.57 2.94
C VAL A 63 -2.93 14.27 3.28
N ASP A 64 -3.82 14.59 2.36
CA ASP A 64 -5.27 14.52 2.51
C ASP A 64 -5.90 13.22 1.96
N SER A 65 -5.10 12.22 1.55
CA SER A 65 -5.64 10.95 1.04
C SER A 65 -6.01 9.98 2.15
N ASN A 66 -7.12 9.25 1.99
CA ASN A 66 -7.40 8.08 2.82
C ASN A 66 -6.38 6.98 2.52
N VAL A 67 -6.00 6.22 3.54
CA VAL A 67 -5.13 5.04 3.42
C VAL A 67 -5.84 3.86 4.06
N PHE A 68 -5.80 2.70 3.41
CA PHE A 68 -6.29 1.46 4.00
C PHE A 68 -5.60 0.27 3.36
N PHE A 69 -4.92 -0.56 4.15
CA PHE A 69 -4.29 -1.77 3.62
C PHE A 69 -4.22 -2.86 4.69
N SER A 70 -3.81 -4.06 4.27
CA SER A 70 -3.65 -5.21 5.17
C SER A 70 -2.18 -5.58 5.36
N PRO A 71 -1.58 -5.24 6.50
CA PRO A 71 -0.18 -5.56 6.78
C PRO A 71 0.09 -7.07 6.81
N VAL A 72 -0.79 -7.84 7.46
CA VAL A 72 -0.66 -9.31 7.53
C VAL A 72 -0.67 -9.94 6.15
N SER A 73 -1.47 -9.41 5.23
CA SER A 73 -1.61 -9.92 3.87
C SER A 73 -0.35 -9.64 3.05
N VAL A 74 0.17 -8.41 3.10
CA VAL A 74 1.45 -8.03 2.46
C VAL A 74 2.62 -8.82 3.04
N ALA A 75 2.71 -8.94 4.37
CA ALA A 75 3.76 -9.71 5.05
C ALA A 75 3.72 -11.19 4.66
N THR A 76 2.52 -11.78 4.57
CA THR A 76 2.34 -13.17 4.12
C THR A 76 2.85 -13.38 2.70
N ALA A 77 2.52 -12.47 1.77
CA ALA A 77 3.01 -12.53 0.39
C ALA A 77 4.54 -12.42 0.31
N LEU A 78 5.13 -11.47 1.04
CA LEU A 78 6.59 -11.33 1.08
C LEU A 78 7.27 -12.55 1.73
N ALA A 79 6.66 -13.15 2.76
CA ALA A 79 7.16 -14.37 3.37
C ALA A 79 7.07 -15.60 2.42
N MET A 80 6.08 -15.65 1.53
CA MET A 80 6.04 -16.65 0.46
C MET A 80 7.22 -16.49 -0.51
N LEU A 81 7.57 -15.25 -0.89
CA LEU A 81 8.76 -15.00 -1.71
C LEU A 81 10.06 -15.32 -0.97
N LEU A 82 10.09 -15.10 0.35
CA LEU A 82 11.25 -15.38 1.20
C LEU A 82 11.67 -16.87 1.17
N LEU A 83 10.74 -17.80 0.91
CA LEU A 83 11.05 -19.23 0.68
C LEU A 83 12.02 -19.44 -0.48
N GLY A 84 11.95 -18.57 -1.49
CA GLY A 84 12.76 -18.63 -2.70
C GLY A 84 14.02 -17.77 -2.64
N ALA A 85 14.10 -16.87 -1.66
CA ALA A 85 15.17 -15.88 -1.58
C ALA A 85 16.47 -16.44 -1.00
N GLY A 86 17.59 -15.98 -1.54
CA GLY A 86 18.94 -16.30 -1.08
C GLY A 86 19.78 -15.04 -0.79
N GLY A 87 20.97 -15.26 -0.20
CA GLY A 87 21.99 -14.24 -0.01
C GLY A 87 21.48 -12.93 0.63
N ASP A 88 21.90 -11.80 0.06
CA ASP A 88 21.50 -10.46 0.53
C ASP A 88 20.02 -10.16 0.30
N THR A 89 19.39 -10.77 -0.72
CA THR A 89 17.96 -10.60 -0.98
C THR A 89 17.16 -11.12 0.22
N LYS A 90 17.47 -12.34 0.65
CA LYS A 90 16.88 -12.94 1.84
C LYS A 90 17.09 -12.08 3.09
N ARG A 91 18.33 -11.67 3.35
CA ARG A 91 18.68 -10.85 4.53
C ARG A 91 17.89 -9.53 4.58
N GLN A 92 17.78 -8.81 3.46
CA GLN A 92 17.03 -7.55 3.42
C GLN A 92 15.53 -7.77 3.63
N MET A 93 14.97 -8.84 3.07
CA MET A 93 13.57 -9.20 3.29
C MET A 93 13.30 -9.56 4.75
N GLU A 94 14.19 -10.35 5.39
CA GLU A 94 14.09 -10.70 6.80
C GLU A 94 14.07 -9.46 7.69
N ASN A 95 15.00 -8.53 7.44
CA ASN A 95 15.09 -7.28 8.19
C ASN A 95 13.86 -6.38 8.05
N VAL A 96 13.33 -6.23 6.83
CA VAL A 96 12.15 -5.39 6.60
C VAL A 96 10.90 -6.01 7.21
N LEU A 97 10.81 -7.34 7.25
CA LEU A 97 9.69 -8.06 7.84
C LEU A 97 9.82 -8.25 9.36
N HIS A 98 10.95 -7.89 9.96
CA HIS A 98 11.29 -8.12 11.38
C HIS A 98 11.29 -9.62 11.77
N VAL A 99 11.79 -10.49 10.90
CA VAL A 99 11.72 -11.96 11.08
C VAL A 99 13.09 -12.66 11.18
N GLU A 100 14.19 -11.91 11.31
CA GLU A 100 15.55 -12.46 11.33
C GLU A 100 15.73 -13.57 12.37
N ASP A 101 15.25 -13.35 13.59
CA ASP A 101 15.41 -14.30 14.70
C ASP A 101 14.46 -15.50 14.59
N ILE A 102 13.25 -15.28 14.08
CA ILE A 102 12.26 -16.34 13.84
C ILE A 102 12.76 -17.28 12.73
N GLN A 103 13.32 -16.70 11.68
CA GLN A 103 13.82 -17.43 10.52
C GLN A 103 15.10 -18.18 10.83
N ARG A 104 15.96 -17.65 11.71
CA ARG A 104 17.14 -18.36 12.24
C ARG A 104 16.76 -19.66 12.95
N ASN A 105 15.57 -19.69 13.57
CA ASN A 105 15.03 -20.88 14.23
C ASN A 105 14.27 -21.82 13.28
N ALA A 106 14.22 -21.52 11.98
CA ALA A 106 13.48 -22.28 10.95
C ALA A 106 11.99 -22.49 11.27
N LYS A 107 11.39 -21.59 12.07
CA LYS A 107 9.98 -21.68 12.50
C LYS A 107 9.05 -20.79 11.69
N LEU A 108 9.57 -19.81 10.94
CA LEU A 108 8.78 -18.74 10.32
C LEU A 108 7.58 -19.27 9.52
N HIS A 109 7.82 -20.15 8.56
CA HIS A 109 6.76 -20.62 7.66
C HIS A 109 5.75 -21.50 8.39
N THR A 110 6.19 -22.30 9.39
CA THR A 110 5.28 -23.06 10.27
C THR A 110 4.41 -22.13 11.14
N MET A 111 4.97 -21.02 11.61
CA MET A 111 4.20 -20.00 12.34
C MET A 111 3.19 -19.31 11.42
N TYR A 112 3.52 -19.05 10.16
CA TYR A 112 2.53 -18.60 9.16
C TYR A 112 1.43 -19.63 8.92
N THR A 113 1.75 -20.94 8.92
CA THR A 113 0.72 -21.98 8.85
C THR A 113 -0.23 -21.88 10.03
N CYS A 114 0.30 -21.82 11.24
CA CYS A 114 -0.49 -21.66 12.46
C CYS A 114 -1.35 -20.39 12.41
N LEU A 115 -0.77 -19.26 12.00
CA LEU A 115 -1.49 -18.00 11.82
C LEU A 115 -2.65 -18.17 10.84
N ASN A 116 -2.39 -18.71 9.65
CA ASN A 116 -3.39 -18.88 8.60
C ASN A 116 -4.53 -19.82 9.03
N GLU A 117 -4.22 -20.88 9.77
CA GLU A 117 -5.20 -21.84 10.27
C GLU A 117 -6.11 -21.29 11.36
N ASN A 118 -5.59 -20.35 12.16
CA ASN A 118 -6.36 -19.74 13.22
C ASN A 118 -7.10 -18.49 12.76
N LEU A 119 -6.53 -17.73 11.82
CA LEU A 119 -7.01 -16.41 11.46
C LEU A 119 -8.16 -16.44 10.45
N TYR A 120 -8.04 -17.25 9.40
CA TYR A 120 -8.99 -17.24 8.29
C TYR A 120 -10.13 -18.23 8.50
N GLY A 121 -11.33 -17.81 8.12
CA GLY A 121 -12.52 -18.63 8.23
C GLY A 121 -13.79 -17.80 8.29
N LYS A 122 -14.91 -18.52 8.27
CA LYS A 122 -16.23 -17.95 8.47
C LYS A 122 -16.76 -18.41 9.82
N THR A 123 -17.13 -17.46 10.65
CA THR A 123 -17.87 -17.71 11.89
C THR A 123 -19.22 -17.01 11.82
N LYS A 124 -20.05 -17.14 12.87
CA LYS A 124 -21.34 -16.45 12.91
C LYS A 124 -21.09 -14.93 12.98
N GLY A 125 -21.51 -14.20 11.95
CA GLY A 125 -21.41 -12.74 11.88
C GLY A 125 -20.02 -12.19 11.54
N THR A 126 -19.02 -13.02 11.25
CA THR A 126 -17.73 -12.56 10.71
C THR A 126 -17.19 -13.54 9.67
N GLU A 127 -16.54 -13.00 8.64
CA GLU A 127 -15.91 -13.73 7.57
C GLU A 127 -14.61 -13.06 7.19
N LEU A 128 -13.49 -13.76 7.40
CA LEU A 128 -12.18 -13.33 6.98
C LEU A 128 -11.62 -14.36 6.01
N ARG A 129 -11.38 -13.95 4.76
CA ARG A 129 -10.79 -14.78 3.73
C ARG A 129 -9.46 -14.18 3.32
N SER A 130 -8.44 -15.02 3.15
CA SER A 130 -7.24 -14.67 2.41
C SER A 130 -7.01 -15.71 1.35
N ALA A 131 -6.58 -15.24 0.18
CA ALA A 131 -6.22 -16.07 -0.94
C ALA A 131 -4.84 -15.64 -1.43
N ASN A 132 -3.96 -16.63 -1.55
CA ASN A 132 -2.58 -16.45 -1.98
C ASN A 132 -2.33 -17.31 -3.21
N LYS A 133 -1.88 -16.69 -4.29
CA LYS A 133 -1.61 -17.41 -5.54
C LYS A 133 -0.42 -16.85 -6.29
N LEU A 134 0.45 -17.76 -6.72
CA LEU A 134 1.60 -17.44 -7.53
C LEU A 134 1.34 -17.84 -8.99
N TYR A 135 1.61 -16.91 -9.90
CA TYR A 135 1.43 -17.07 -11.32
C TYR A 135 2.78 -16.99 -12.05
N PRO A 136 3.55 -18.09 -12.13
CA PRO A 136 4.75 -18.13 -12.95
C PRO A 136 4.42 -18.13 -14.45
N ASP A 137 5.33 -17.61 -15.28
CA ASP A 137 5.24 -17.79 -16.73
C ASP A 137 5.23 -19.28 -17.07
N LYS A 138 4.49 -19.67 -18.10
CA LYS A 138 4.38 -21.07 -18.54
C LYS A 138 5.74 -21.70 -18.86
N THR A 139 6.71 -20.91 -19.32
CA THR A 139 8.07 -21.37 -19.63
C THR A 139 8.98 -21.48 -18.42
N LEU A 140 8.56 -20.95 -17.26
CA LEU A 140 9.37 -20.94 -16.06
C LEU A 140 9.36 -22.31 -15.36
N ALA A 141 10.55 -22.83 -15.08
CA ALA A 141 10.75 -24.06 -14.32
C ALA A 141 10.81 -23.74 -12.81
N VAL A 142 9.66 -23.78 -12.14
CA VAL A 142 9.60 -23.59 -10.68
C VAL A 142 10.10 -24.85 -9.97
N ARG A 143 10.93 -24.68 -8.94
CA ARG A 143 11.48 -25.79 -8.15
C ARG A 143 10.38 -26.49 -7.37
N GLU A 144 10.31 -27.81 -7.46
CA GLU A 144 9.30 -28.62 -6.77
C GLU A 144 9.32 -28.42 -5.24
N LYS A 145 10.49 -28.24 -4.64
CA LYS A 145 10.62 -27.93 -3.21
C LYS A 145 9.89 -26.63 -2.84
N PHE A 146 9.95 -25.61 -3.70
CA PHE A 146 9.24 -24.36 -3.48
C PHE A 146 7.72 -24.55 -3.59
N ILE A 147 7.26 -25.27 -4.63
CA ILE A 147 5.83 -25.60 -4.81
C ILE A 147 5.27 -26.28 -3.56
N LYS A 148 5.93 -27.35 -3.10
CA LYS A 148 5.52 -28.09 -1.89
C LYS A 148 5.50 -27.21 -0.65
N ALA A 149 6.46 -26.29 -0.51
CA ALA A 149 6.50 -25.37 0.63
C ALA A 149 5.32 -24.39 0.62
N ILE A 150 4.95 -23.84 -0.55
CA ILE A 150 3.78 -22.96 -0.68
C ILE A 150 2.48 -23.68 -0.34
N GLU A 151 2.30 -24.89 -0.86
CA GLU A 151 1.13 -25.72 -0.58
C GLU A 151 1.04 -26.08 0.91
N THR A 152 2.17 -26.49 1.50
CA THR A 152 2.24 -26.92 2.90
C THR A 152 2.03 -25.76 3.86
N TYR A 153 2.76 -24.66 3.69
CA TYR A 153 2.81 -23.61 4.71
C TYR A 153 1.72 -22.55 4.57
N TYR A 154 1.32 -22.26 3.33
CA TYR A 154 0.45 -21.13 3.00
C TYR A 154 -0.91 -21.55 2.46
N LYS A 155 -1.13 -22.86 2.22
CA LYS A 155 -2.30 -23.37 1.48
C LYS A 155 -2.46 -22.65 0.13
N GLY A 156 -1.35 -22.14 -0.40
CA GLY A 156 -1.30 -21.37 -1.63
C GLY A 156 -1.38 -22.31 -2.84
N SER A 157 -1.74 -21.74 -3.98
CA SER A 157 -1.71 -22.46 -5.25
C SER A 157 -0.77 -21.78 -6.24
N ILE A 158 -0.31 -22.57 -7.21
CA ILE A 158 0.56 -22.10 -8.29
C ILE A 158 -0.14 -22.41 -9.62
N GLU A 159 -0.30 -21.40 -10.45
CA GLU A 159 -0.91 -21.55 -11.78
C GLU A 159 -0.03 -20.91 -12.84
N LYS A 160 0.41 -21.70 -13.82
CA LYS A 160 1.23 -21.18 -14.92
C LYS A 160 0.37 -20.41 -15.92
N LEU A 161 0.78 -19.19 -16.26
CA LEU A 161 0.12 -18.35 -17.27
C LEU A 161 1.04 -18.02 -18.44
N ASP A 162 0.45 -17.70 -19.59
CA ASP A 162 1.18 -17.21 -20.75
C ASP A 162 1.25 -15.68 -20.72
N PHE A 163 2.32 -15.11 -20.14
CA PHE A 163 2.41 -13.65 -20.05
C PHE A 163 2.62 -12.97 -21.41
N LYS A 164 3.03 -13.71 -22.46
CA LYS A 164 3.00 -13.19 -23.84
C LYS A 164 1.59 -12.77 -24.26
N GLN A 165 0.56 -13.41 -23.68
CA GLN A 165 -0.85 -13.04 -23.79
C GLN A 165 -1.28 -12.23 -22.56
N SER A 166 -0.55 -11.15 -22.25
CA SER A 166 -0.71 -10.35 -21.02
C SER A 166 -2.14 -9.89 -20.73
N ALA A 167 -2.94 -9.55 -21.75
CA ALA A 167 -4.36 -9.20 -21.57
C ALA A 167 -5.16 -10.38 -20.99
N GLN A 168 -5.02 -11.58 -21.58
CA GLN A 168 -5.69 -12.78 -21.09
C GLN A 168 -5.20 -13.17 -19.68
N ALA A 169 -3.90 -13.05 -19.43
CA ALA A 169 -3.34 -13.29 -18.09
C ALA A 169 -3.91 -12.31 -17.05
N THR A 170 -4.10 -11.04 -17.43
CA THR A 170 -4.71 -10.00 -16.60
C THR A 170 -6.15 -10.38 -16.24
N ASP A 171 -6.94 -10.80 -17.23
CA ASP A 171 -8.33 -11.21 -17.03
C ASP A 171 -8.45 -12.43 -16.11
N ILE A 172 -7.57 -13.42 -16.27
CA ILE A 172 -7.54 -14.62 -15.42
C ILE A 172 -7.24 -14.24 -13.96
N ILE A 173 -6.23 -13.39 -13.74
CA ILE A 173 -5.86 -12.94 -12.39
C ILE A 173 -6.98 -12.10 -11.77
N ASN A 174 -7.52 -11.14 -12.50
CA ASN A 174 -8.61 -10.27 -12.04
C ASN A 174 -9.87 -11.07 -11.69
N LYS A 175 -10.25 -12.04 -12.55
CA LYS A 175 -11.38 -12.93 -12.27
C LYS A 175 -11.15 -13.73 -11.00
N TRP A 176 -9.96 -14.31 -10.84
CA TRP A 176 -9.63 -15.05 -9.63
C TRP A 176 -9.72 -14.17 -8.39
N VAL A 177 -9.15 -12.95 -8.40
CA VAL A 177 -9.25 -12.02 -7.26
C VAL A 177 -10.69 -11.59 -6.98
N ALA A 178 -11.50 -11.32 -8.01
CA ALA A 178 -12.92 -11.00 -7.85
C ALA A 178 -13.66 -12.13 -7.13
N ASP A 179 -13.41 -13.38 -7.51
CA ASP A 179 -14.03 -14.55 -6.87
C ASP A 179 -13.60 -14.72 -5.40
N GLN A 180 -12.34 -14.43 -5.09
CA GLN A 180 -11.83 -14.50 -3.71
C GLN A 180 -12.34 -13.36 -2.82
N THR A 181 -12.76 -12.24 -3.41
CA THR A 181 -13.15 -11.01 -2.69
C THR A 181 -14.64 -10.70 -2.75
N ASN A 182 -15.48 -11.71 -3.03
CA ASN A 182 -16.94 -11.53 -3.20
C ASN A 182 -17.29 -10.41 -4.20
N GLN A 183 -16.49 -10.29 -5.28
CA GLN A 183 -16.66 -9.29 -6.34
C GLN A 183 -16.43 -7.83 -5.92
N LEU A 184 -15.85 -7.57 -4.73
CA LEU A 184 -15.51 -6.22 -4.29
C LEU A 184 -14.26 -5.67 -4.99
N ILE A 185 -13.27 -6.53 -5.24
CA ILE A 185 -12.04 -6.19 -5.98
C ILE A 185 -12.09 -6.89 -7.33
N LYS A 186 -12.58 -6.17 -8.35
CA LYS A 186 -12.77 -6.72 -9.71
C LYS A 186 -11.55 -6.57 -10.61
N GLU A 187 -10.74 -5.53 -10.39
CA GLU A 187 -9.66 -5.14 -11.31
C GLU A 187 -8.38 -4.77 -10.52
N VAL A 188 -7.82 -5.78 -9.84
CA VAL A 188 -6.57 -5.63 -9.10
C VAL A 188 -5.39 -5.29 -10.03
N LEU A 189 -5.42 -5.79 -11.26
CA LEU A 189 -4.46 -5.47 -12.32
C LEU A 189 -5.15 -4.62 -13.38
N GLN A 190 -4.53 -3.50 -13.72
CA GLN A 190 -4.94 -2.65 -14.83
C GLN A 190 -4.15 -3.02 -16.10
N PRO A 191 -4.64 -2.65 -17.29
CA PRO A 191 -3.89 -2.82 -18.53
C PRO A 191 -2.49 -2.23 -18.42
N GLY A 192 -1.46 -3.05 -18.64
CA GLY A 192 -0.06 -2.64 -18.55
C GLY A 192 0.60 -2.87 -17.18
N ASP A 193 -0.13 -3.33 -16.16
CA ASP A 193 0.49 -3.74 -14.89
C ASP A 193 1.37 -4.98 -15.05
N ILE A 194 0.96 -5.91 -15.92
CA ILE A 194 1.77 -7.04 -16.40
C ILE A 194 2.01 -6.91 -17.90
N SER A 195 3.09 -7.53 -18.38
CA SER A 195 3.52 -7.44 -19.78
C SER A 195 4.02 -8.80 -20.30
N ALA A 196 4.35 -8.85 -21.60
CA ALA A 196 5.00 -10.03 -22.19
C ALA A 196 6.36 -10.39 -21.58
N MET A 197 6.96 -9.48 -20.80
CA MET A 197 8.22 -9.69 -20.09
C MET A 197 8.04 -10.15 -18.65
N THR A 198 6.81 -10.20 -18.14
CA THR A 198 6.53 -10.65 -16.77
C THR A 198 6.93 -12.12 -16.61
N VAL A 199 7.77 -12.41 -15.62
CA VAL A 199 8.29 -13.77 -15.35
C VAL A 199 7.45 -14.51 -14.32
N PHE A 200 6.92 -13.78 -13.33
CA PHE A 200 5.89 -14.29 -12.43
C PHE A 200 5.10 -13.13 -11.80
N ALA A 201 3.92 -13.43 -11.27
CA ALA A 201 3.14 -12.51 -10.44
C ALA A 201 2.72 -13.22 -9.15
N LEU A 202 2.97 -12.61 -7.99
CA LEU A 202 2.42 -13.08 -6.71
C LEU A 202 1.21 -12.22 -6.35
N ILE A 203 0.04 -12.84 -6.27
CA ILE A 203 -1.22 -12.18 -6.00
C ILE A 203 -1.72 -12.64 -4.64
N ASN A 204 -1.95 -11.66 -3.78
CA ASN A 204 -2.53 -11.87 -2.47
C ASN A 204 -3.80 -10.99 -2.37
N ALA A 205 -4.89 -11.60 -1.95
CA ALA A 205 -6.17 -10.94 -1.77
C ALA A 205 -6.72 -11.28 -0.39
N ILE A 206 -7.19 -10.27 0.34
CA ILE A 206 -7.82 -10.44 1.65
C ILE A 206 -9.18 -9.75 1.64
N TYR A 207 -10.17 -10.42 2.21
CA TYR A 207 -11.54 -9.98 2.31
C TYR A 207 -11.98 -10.11 3.76
N PHE A 208 -12.57 -9.05 4.28
CA PHE A 208 -13.14 -9.03 5.62
C PHE A 208 -14.57 -8.51 5.57
N LYS A 209 -15.45 -9.25 6.24
CA LYS A 209 -16.82 -8.85 6.58
C LYS A 209 -17.05 -9.17 8.04
N GLY A 210 -17.67 -8.26 8.79
CA GLY A 210 -17.99 -8.48 10.19
C GLY A 210 -19.14 -7.60 10.65
N ASP A 211 -20.14 -8.20 11.29
CA ASP A 211 -21.24 -7.50 11.93
C ASP A 211 -20.80 -6.97 13.29
N TRP A 212 -21.20 -5.76 13.66
CA TRP A 212 -20.94 -5.23 15.00
C TRP A 212 -21.61 -6.11 16.06
N VAL A 213 -20.99 -6.28 17.24
CA VAL A 213 -21.71 -6.85 18.40
C VAL A 213 -22.89 -5.96 18.78
N THR A 214 -22.68 -4.65 18.74
CA THR A 214 -23.71 -3.63 18.99
C THR A 214 -23.82 -2.73 17.77
N GLN A 215 -24.85 -3.00 16.95
CA GLN A 215 -25.11 -2.27 15.72
C GLN A 215 -25.58 -0.84 16.02
N PHE A 216 -25.24 0.08 15.12
CA PHE A 216 -25.84 1.41 15.12
C PHE A 216 -27.28 1.30 14.61
N ASN A 217 -28.16 2.15 15.13
CA ASN A 217 -29.53 2.23 14.64
C ASN A 217 -29.58 3.19 13.44
N PRO A 218 -30.03 2.76 12.24
CA PRO A 218 -30.13 3.62 11.07
C PRO A 218 -30.98 4.88 11.28
N CYS A 219 -31.96 4.84 12.20
CA CYS A 219 -32.77 6.01 12.54
C CYS A 219 -31.99 7.10 13.30
N ASP A 220 -30.87 6.74 13.90
CA ASP A 220 -29.99 7.66 14.63
C ASP A 220 -28.84 8.19 13.74
N THR A 221 -28.69 7.67 12.51
CA THR A 221 -27.76 8.21 11.51
C THR A 221 -28.28 9.55 10.99
N ASN A 222 -27.46 10.60 11.10
CA ASN A 222 -27.83 11.94 10.65
C ASN A 222 -26.69 12.61 9.88
N VAL A 223 -27.03 13.50 8.95
CA VAL A 223 -26.02 14.30 8.21
C VAL A 223 -25.34 15.29 9.17
N GLN A 224 -24.03 15.14 9.36
CA GLN A 224 -23.21 16.03 10.19
C GLN A 224 -21.98 16.54 9.43
N SER A 225 -21.31 17.56 9.98
CA SER A 225 -20.05 18.07 9.42
C SER A 225 -18.87 17.22 9.90
N PHE A 226 -18.00 16.87 8.96
CA PHE A 226 -16.67 16.31 9.20
C PHE A 226 -15.62 17.33 8.80
N TYR A 227 -14.68 17.65 9.68
CA TYR A 227 -13.60 18.62 9.48
C TYR A 227 -12.43 17.95 8.77
N VAL A 228 -12.32 18.07 7.45
CA VAL A 228 -11.18 17.50 6.69
C VAL A 228 -9.89 18.30 6.96
N GLN A 229 -10.04 19.61 7.19
CA GLN A 229 -9.00 20.52 7.67
C GLN A 229 -9.65 21.53 8.65
N ASP A 230 -8.85 22.37 9.32
CA ASP A 230 -9.34 23.26 10.39
C ASP A 230 -10.53 24.15 9.96
N ASP A 231 -10.51 24.63 8.71
CA ASP A 231 -11.54 25.51 8.13
C ASP A 231 -12.38 24.84 7.03
N GLU A 232 -12.11 23.57 6.69
CA GLU A 232 -12.81 22.85 5.62
C GLU A 232 -13.66 21.71 6.20
N THR A 233 -14.95 21.71 5.85
CA THR A 233 -15.87 20.65 6.26
C THR A 233 -16.60 20.04 5.09
N VAL A 234 -16.83 18.73 5.19
CA VAL A 234 -17.71 17.97 4.29
C VAL A 234 -18.92 17.46 5.08
N LYS A 235 -20.04 17.24 4.39
CA LYS A 235 -21.23 16.61 5.00
C LYS A 235 -21.12 15.10 4.86
N VAL A 236 -21.36 14.38 5.95
CA VAL A 236 -21.28 12.92 6.04
C VAL A 236 -22.48 12.36 6.77
N ASP A 237 -22.88 11.15 6.43
CA ASP A 237 -23.81 10.36 7.23
C ASP A 237 -23.08 9.89 8.50
N MET A 238 -23.40 10.53 9.62
CA MET A 238 -22.79 10.27 10.91
C MET A 238 -23.68 9.33 11.71
N MET A 239 -23.21 8.09 11.89
CA MET A 239 -23.89 7.10 12.72
C MET A 239 -23.70 7.48 14.19
N TYR A 240 -24.67 7.14 15.03
CA TYR A 240 -24.65 7.42 16.46
C TYR A 240 -25.09 6.21 17.28
N GLN A 241 -24.42 5.94 18.40
CA GLN A 241 -24.92 5.04 19.42
C GLN A 241 -24.32 5.34 20.81
N GLU A 242 -24.96 4.80 21.84
CA GLU A 242 -24.50 4.81 23.22
C GLU A 242 -24.41 3.38 23.74
N SER A 243 -23.22 2.95 24.17
CA SER A 243 -22.96 1.58 24.64
C SER A 243 -21.74 1.57 25.57
N PRO A 244 -21.62 0.60 26.50
CA PRO A 244 -20.45 0.47 27.38
C PRO A 244 -19.21 -0.09 26.64
N PHE A 245 -18.75 0.61 25.61
CA PHE A 245 -17.57 0.24 24.84
C PHE A 245 -16.28 0.32 25.67
N ARG A 246 -15.29 -0.49 25.32
CA ARG A 246 -13.94 -0.37 25.89
C ARG A 246 -13.32 0.92 25.36
N TYR A 247 -12.82 1.75 26.26
CA TYR A 247 -12.29 3.07 25.96
C TYR A 247 -11.01 3.34 26.74
N TYR A 248 -10.04 3.97 26.10
CA TYR A 248 -8.80 4.38 26.73
C TYR A 248 -8.34 5.73 26.16
N HIS A 249 -7.93 6.67 27.02
CA HIS A 249 -7.29 7.91 26.58
C HIS A 249 -5.79 7.82 26.82
N ASN A 250 -5.01 7.81 25.74
CA ASN A 250 -3.57 7.83 25.83
C ASN A 250 -3.08 9.29 25.83
N ILE A 251 -2.78 9.81 27.02
CA ILE A 251 -2.32 11.20 27.22
C ILE A 251 -1.01 11.48 26.47
N ARG A 252 -0.13 10.47 26.30
CA ARG A 252 1.16 10.65 25.61
C ARG A 252 0.98 10.77 24.10
N LEU A 253 0.09 9.97 23.53
CA LEU A 253 -0.27 10.04 22.12
C LEU A 253 -1.31 11.13 21.81
N LYS A 254 -1.87 11.78 22.85
CA LYS A 254 -2.97 12.74 22.74
C LYS A 254 -4.10 12.20 21.87
N ALA A 255 -4.52 10.97 22.16
CA ALA A 255 -5.49 10.26 21.35
C ALA A 255 -6.40 9.36 22.18
N GLN A 256 -7.65 9.30 21.75
CA GLN A 256 -8.70 8.43 22.26
C GLN A 256 -8.71 7.10 21.50
N PHE A 257 -8.72 5.99 22.22
CA PHE A 257 -8.84 4.64 21.70
C PHE A 257 -10.22 4.10 22.04
N LEU A 258 -10.96 3.63 21.04
CA LEU A 258 -12.30 3.07 21.17
C LEU A 258 -12.35 1.69 20.52
N ASP A 259 -12.74 0.66 21.28
CA ASP A 259 -12.96 -0.70 20.77
C ASP A 259 -14.41 -0.91 20.33
N LEU A 260 -14.60 -1.19 19.04
CA LEU A 260 -15.86 -1.59 18.44
C LEU A 260 -15.76 -3.08 18.05
N PRO A 261 -16.24 -4.00 18.91
CA PRO A 261 -16.12 -5.43 18.67
C PRO A 261 -17.08 -5.91 17.58
N TYR A 262 -16.63 -6.88 16.80
CA TYR A 262 -17.47 -7.65 15.88
C TYR A 262 -18.05 -8.90 16.56
N VAL A 263 -19.13 -9.44 16.00
CA VAL A 263 -19.78 -10.67 16.50
C VAL A 263 -18.74 -11.78 16.73
N GLY A 264 -18.82 -12.41 17.90
CA GLY A 264 -17.83 -13.37 18.38
C GLY A 264 -16.76 -12.76 19.30
N ASP A 265 -16.69 -11.43 19.43
CA ASP A 265 -15.76 -10.66 20.28
C ASP A 265 -14.28 -11.03 20.08
N ARG A 266 -13.93 -11.67 18.95
CA ARG A 266 -12.56 -12.01 18.59
C ARG A 266 -11.92 -10.92 17.76
N LEU A 267 -12.62 -10.45 16.74
CA LEU A 267 -12.18 -9.35 15.88
C LEU A 267 -12.79 -8.05 16.39
N SER A 268 -12.05 -6.96 16.25
CA SER A 268 -12.48 -5.63 16.66
C SER A 268 -11.96 -4.57 15.69
N MET A 269 -12.75 -3.53 15.46
CA MET A 269 -12.24 -2.26 14.94
C MET A 269 -11.85 -1.37 16.13
N VAL A 270 -10.62 -0.86 16.13
CA VAL A 270 -10.20 0.17 17.10
C VAL A 270 -10.06 1.49 16.37
N ILE A 271 -10.81 2.48 16.84
CA ILE A 271 -10.67 3.86 16.41
C ILE A 271 -9.61 4.52 17.30
N ILE A 272 -8.65 5.21 16.67
CA ILE A 272 -7.63 6.02 17.31
C ILE A 272 -7.84 7.46 16.84
N LEU A 273 -8.55 8.23 17.66
CA LEU A 273 -8.98 9.60 17.37
C LEU A 273 -8.04 10.59 18.08
N PRO A 274 -7.25 11.40 17.37
CA PRO A 274 -6.46 12.46 17.98
C PRO A 274 -7.33 13.46 18.76
N ASP A 275 -6.77 14.09 19.78
CA ASP A 275 -7.51 15.10 20.58
C ASP A 275 -7.77 16.38 19.76
N GLU A 276 -6.86 16.72 18.84
CA GLU A 276 -6.93 17.90 17.97
C GLU A 276 -7.34 17.52 16.54
N LYS A 277 -8.14 18.37 15.88
CA LYS A 277 -8.68 18.11 14.52
C LYS A 277 -7.60 17.80 13.48
N ASN A 278 -6.45 18.45 13.59
CA ASN A 278 -5.29 18.29 12.71
C ASN A 278 -4.18 17.41 13.32
N GLY A 279 -4.45 16.78 14.48
CA GLY A 279 -3.47 16.01 15.25
C GLY A 279 -3.08 14.65 14.67
N LEU A 280 -3.77 14.16 13.62
CA LEU A 280 -3.50 12.86 13.03
C LEU A 280 -2.06 12.74 12.49
N LYS A 281 -1.51 13.84 11.96
CA LYS A 281 -0.13 13.85 11.45
C LYS A 281 0.89 13.55 12.54
N ASP A 282 0.71 14.15 13.72
CA ASP A 282 1.59 13.92 14.87
C ASP A 282 1.37 12.53 15.45
N LEU A 283 0.11 12.06 15.51
CA LEU A 283 -0.20 10.69 15.90
C LEU A 283 0.52 9.65 15.00
N VAL A 284 0.45 9.80 13.67
CA VAL A 284 1.12 8.88 12.72
C VAL A 284 2.64 8.91 12.88
N LYS A 285 3.21 10.06 13.22
CA LYS A 285 4.64 10.21 13.47
C LYS A 285 5.06 9.48 14.75
N ASP A 286 4.30 9.66 15.83
CA ASP A 286 4.67 9.26 17.19
C ASP A 286 4.22 7.85 17.56
N ILE A 287 3.25 7.26 16.85
CA ILE A 287 2.81 5.88 17.08
C ILE A 287 3.92 4.88 16.77
N THR A 288 4.16 3.91 17.65
CA THR A 288 5.12 2.81 17.47
C THR A 288 4.40 1.49 17.71
N ALA A 289 4.99 0.37 17.29
CA ALA A 289 4.40 -0.94 17.61
C ALA A 289 4.26 -1.14 19.12
N ASP A 290 5.28 -0.76 19.90
CA ASP A 290 5.27 -0.87 21.36
C ASP A 290 4.17 -0.04 22.02
N ASN A 291 4.06 1.24 21.70
CA ASN A 291 3.07 2.11 22.34
C ASN A 291 1.64 1.79 21.88
N LEU A 292 1.47 1.28 20.66
CA LEU A 292 0.21 0.75 20.18
C LEU A 292 -0.15 -0.53 20.93
N TYR A 293 0.80 -1.46 21.09
CA TYR A 293 0.61 -2.69 21.84
C TYR A 293 0.19 -2.42 23.29
N ASP A 294 0.91 -1.54 24.00
CA ASP A 294 0.56 -1.12 25.37
C ASP A 294 -0.83 -0.48 25.45
N SER A 295 -1.19 0.34 24.45
CA SER A 295 -2.51 0.96 24.37
C SER A 295 -3.61 -0.09 24.14
N LEU A 296 -3.37 -1.07 23.28
CA LEU A 296 -4.31 -2.17 23.01
C LEU A 296 -4.45 -3.11 24.21
N LEU A 297 -3.37 -3.40 24.93
CA LEU A 297 -3.41 -4.15 26.19
C LEU A 297 -4.25 -3.42 27.24
N THR A 298 -4.02 -2.11 27.39
CA THR A 298 -4.80 -1.27 28.32
C THR A 298 -6.28 -1.24 27.92
N LEU A 299 -6.57 -1.15 26.62
CA LEU A 299 -7.93 -1.16 26.09
C LEU A 299 -8.64 -2.50 26.35
N LYS A 300 -7.92 -3.63 26.36
CA LYS A 300 -8.47 -4.97 26.68
C LYS A 300 -8.77 -5.18 28.17
N ALA A 301 -8.21 -4.37 29.07
CA ALA A 301 -8.43 -4.53 30.50
C ALA A 301 -9.92 -4.41 30.86
N PRO A 302 -10.40 -5.06 31.93
CA PRO A 302 -11.80 -4.94 32.36
C PRO A 302 -12.18 -3.48 32.60
N HIS A 303 -13.19 -2.98 31.87
CA HIS A 303 -13.67 -1.61 31.98
C HIS A 303 -14.85 -1.50 32.94
N THR A 304 -14.93 -0.34 33.61
CA THR A 304 -15.96 -0.03 34.60
C THR A 304 -17.27 0.44 33.95
N GLY A 305 -17.89 -0.37 33.08
CA GLY A 305 -19.28 -0.20 32.61
C GLY A 305 -19.74 1.21 32.19
N ARG A 306 -18.85 2.12 31.78
CA ARG A 306 -19.17 3.52 31.49
C ARG A 306 -19.68 3.61 30.06
N ASN A 307 -20.86 4.21 29.88
CA ASN A 307 -21.39 4.45 28.54
C ASN A 307 -20.50 5.43 27.77
N VAL A 308 -20.23 5.06 26.53
CA VAL A 308 -19.50 5.87 25.56
C VAL A 308 -20.48 6.28 24.46
N TYR A 309 -20.51 7.57 24.16
CA TYR A 309 -21.28 8.16 23.08
C TYR A 309 -20.37 8.19 21.87
N VAL A 310 -20.73 7.41 20.86
CA VAL A 310 -19.91 7.24 19.66
C VAL A 310 -20.64 7.87 18.50
N THR A 311 -19.96 8.80 17.81
CA THR A 311 -20.32 9.20 16.45
C THR A 311 -19.23 8.75 15.49
N LEU A 312 -19.62 8.01 14.46
CA LEU A 312 -18.72 7.43 13.47
C LEU A 312 -19.30 7.66 12.07
N PRO A 313 -18.55 8.23 11.12
CA PRO A 313 -19.06 8.43 9.78
C PRO A 313 -19.17 7.09 9.06
N LYS A 314 -20.22 6.93 8.26
CA LYS A 314 -20.22 5.89 7.22
C LYS A 314 -19.07 6.17 6.26
N MET A 315 -18.36 5.12 5.89
CA MET A 315 -17.22 5.27 4.98
C MET A 315 -17.13 4.06 4.07
N LYS A 316 -16.92 4.33 2.78
CA LYS A 316 -16.75 3.30 1.77
C LYS A 316 -15.70 3.75 0.77
N PHE A 317 -14.53 3.13 0.80
CA PHE A 317 -13.46 3.48 -0.12
C PHE A 317 -12.56 2.31 -0.45
N LYS A 318 -11.90 2.44 -1.60
CA LYS A 318 -10.84 1.56 -2.07
C LYS A 318 -9.51 2.25 -1.87
N TRP A 319 -8.48 1.47 -1.60
CA TRP A 319 -7.12 1.93 -1.61
C TRP A 319 -6.29 0.93 -2.42
N LYS A 320 -5.58 1.43 -3.42
CA LYS A 320 -4.72 0.66 -4.30
C LYS A 320 -3.39 1.36 -4.38
N ASN A 321 -2.29 0.64 -4.15
CA ASN A 321 -0.96 1.20 -4.28
C ASN A 321 0.06 0.16 -4.75
N GLU A 322 1.11 0.64 -5.39
CA GLU A 322 2.31 -0.10 -5.79
C GLU A 322 3.36 0.09 -4.69
N LEU A 323 3.70 -0.99 -3.99
CA LEU A 323 4.50 -0.98 -2.78
C LEU A 323 6.00 -1.18 -3.03
N SER A 324 6.46 -1.46 -4.24
CA SER A 324 7.89 -1.72 -4.50
C SER A 324 8.76 -0.56 -4.05
N SER A 325 8.44 0.68 -4.46
CA SER A 325 9.22 1.85 -4.05
C SER A 325 9.21 2.08 -2.52
N ILE A 326 8.09 1.78 -1.86
CA ILE A 326 7.96 1.85 -0.40
C ILE A 326 8.86 0.81 0.28
N LEU A 327 8.85 -0.43 -0.22
CA LEU A 327 9.64 -1.54 0.30
C LEU A 327 11.15 -1.31 0.06
N GLU A 328 11.54 -0.76 -1.09
CA GLU A 328 12.92 -0.32 -1.36
C GLU A 328 13.39 0.73 -0.35
N ASP A 329 12.53 1.73 -0.07
CA ASP A 329 12.77 2.78 0.92
C ASP A 329 12.83 2.26 2.36
N MET A 330 12.23 1.10 2.63
CA MET A 330 12.35 0.38 3.90
C MET A 330 13.64 -0.46 3.98
N GLY A 331 14.31 -0.70 2.86
CA GLY A 331 15.59 -1.42 2.81
C GLY A 331 15.59 -2.67 1.93
N MET A 332 14.45 -3.05 1.32
CA MET A 332 14.29 -4.24 0.49
C MET A 332 14.77 -4.04 -0.95
N LYS A 333 15.94 -3.44 -1.14
CA LYS A 333 16.42 -2.98 -2.46
C LYS A 333 16.78 -4.11 -3.42
N LYS A 334 17.36 -5.21 -2.90
CA LYS A 334 17.87 -6.31 -3.73
C LYS A 334 16.76 -7.06 -4.45
N LEU A 335 15.57 -7.15 -3.85
CA LEU A 335 14.42 -7.83 -4.41
C LEU A 335 13.97 -7.24 -5.76
N PHE A 336 14.09 -5.92 -5.90
CA PHE A 336 13.67 -5.15 -7.08
C PHE A 336 14.85 -4.79 -8.00
N SER A 337 16.01 -5.42 -7.78
CA SER A 337 17.23 -5.16 -8.55
C SER A 337 17.56 -6.32 -9.47
N SER A 338 18.36 -6.06 -10.50
CA SER A 338 18.93 -7.12 -11.36
C SER A 338 19.85 -8.11 -10.63
N ALA A 339 20.19 -7.85 -9.37
CA ALA A 339 20.99 -8.72 -8.50
C ALA A 339 20.11 -9.52 -7.52
N VAL A 340 18.81 -9.63 -7.80
CA VAL A 340 17.88 -10.44 -7.01
C VAL A 340 18.33 -11.90 -6.99
N ASP A 341 18.32 -12.50 -5.80
CA ASP A 341 18.62 -13.91 -5.60
C ASP A 341 17.34 -14.62 -5.18
N LEU A 342 16.65 -15.19 -6.16
CA LEU A 342 15.46 -16.02 -6.00
C LEU A 342 15.74 -17.47 -6.46
N ASN A 343 16.99 -17.93 -6.32
CA ASN A 343 17.42 -19.26 -6.78
C ASN A 343 16.68 -20.42 -6.08
N GLY A 344 16.10 -20.18 -4.90
CA GLY A 344 15.23 -21.15 -4.22
C GLY A 344 13.88 -21.34 -4.91
N PHE A 345 13.43 -20.36 -5.71
CA PHE A 345 12.20 -20.41 -6.51
C PHE A 345 12.45 -21.04 -7.90
N SER A 346 13.44 -20.54 -8.65
CA SER A 346 13.86 -21.10 -9.94
C SER A 346 15.34 -20.77 -10.22
N ASN A 347 16.01 -21.56 -11.06
CA ASN A 347 17.37 -21.25 -11.54
C ASN A 347 17.38 -20.33 -12.77
N ASP A 348 16.21 -19.86 -13.19
CA ASP A 348 16.10 -18.99 -14.35
C ASP A 348 16.70 -17.61 -14.03
N SER A 349 17.65 -17.17 -14.83
CA SER A 349 18.31 -15.86 -14.65
C SER A 349 17.42 -14.68 -15.01
N ARG A 350 16.24 -14.92 -15.59
CA ARG A 350 15.25 -13.88 -15.92
C ARG A 350 14.42 -13.46 -14.70
N LEU A 351 14.56 -14.13 -13.55
CA LEU A 351 13.79 -13.80 -12.35
C LEU A 351 13.98 -12.33 -11.98
N ASP A 352 12.87 -11.61 -11.97
CA ASP A 352 12.78 -10.21 -11.59
C ASP A 352 11.43 -9.99 -10.89
N VAL A 353 11.42 -9.10 -9.90
CA VAL A 353 10.20 -8.63 -9.24
C VAL A 353 10.01 -7.19 -9.65
N SER A 354 9.14 -6.95 -10.63
CA SER A 354 8.99 -5.60 -11.17
C SER A 354 8.06 -4.72 -10.33
N LYS A 355 7.03 -5.29 -9.68
CA LYS A 355 6.01 -4.54 -8.92
C LYS A 355 5.40 -5.37 -7.79
N VAL A 356 4.95 -4.72 -6.73
CA VAL A 356 4.12 -5.30 -5.66
C VAL A 356 2.84 -4.48 -5.55
N ILE A 357 1.74 -4.95 -6.11
CA ILE A 357 0.46 -4.23 -6.08
C ILE A 357 -0.39 -4.73 -4.92
N HIS A 358 -0.84 -3.82 -4.06
CA HIS A 358 -1.79 -4.10 -2.99
C HIS A 358 -3.06 -3.30 -3.18
N GLU A 359 -4.21 -3.96 -3.10
CA GLU A 359 -5.52 -3.32 -3.11
C GLU A 359 -6.34 -3.80 -1.91
N ALA A 360 -7.00 -2.87 -1.23
CA ALA A 360 -7.93 -3.15 -0.14
C ALA A 360 -9.20 -2.29 -0.27
N PHE A 361 -10.29 -2.82 0.25
CA PHE A 361 -11.59 -2.15 0.27
C PHE A 361 -12.18 -2.20 1.67
N VAL A 362 -12.79 -1.09 2.09
CA VAL A 362 -13.51 -0.97 3.36
C VAL A 362 -14.89 -0.37 3.12
N ASP A 363 -15.90 -0.92 3.81
CA ASP A 363 -17.28 -0.43 3.85
C ASP A 363 -17.78 -0.52 5.29
N VAL A 364 -17.79 0.60 6.00
CA VAL A 364 -18.30 0.72 7.37
C VAL A 364 -19.68 1.36 7.34
N ASN A 365 -20.65 0.67 7.93
CA ASN A 365 -22.03 1.07 8.03
C ASN A 365 -22.64 0.66 9.39
N GLU A 366 -23.94 0.84 9.53
CA GLU A 366 -24.65 0.68 10.79
C GLU A 366 -24.65 -0.75 11.33
N GLU A 367 -24.61 -1.74 10.43
CA GLU A 367 -24.69 -3.15 10.80
C GLU A 367 -23.32 -3.74 11.17
N GLY A 368 -22.27 -3.19 10.57
CA GLY A 368 -20.94 -3.75 10.63
C GLY A 368 -20.02 -3.17 9.57
N THR A 369 -19.02 -3.98 9.26
CA THR A 369 -18.31 -3.96 8.00
C THR A 369 -18.93 -5.04 7.10
N GLU A 370 -19.90 -4.65 6.25
CA GLU A 370 -20.81 -5.45 5.38
C GLU A 370 -21.83 -6.41 6.07
N ALA A 371 -23.08 -6.53 5.56
CA ALA A 371 -24.38 -6.58 6.29
C ALA A 371 -25.22 -7.91 6.43
N ALA A 372 -26.03 -8.06 7.50
CA ALA A 372 -27.51 -8.34 7.61
C ALA A 372 -28.06 -8.32 9.09
N ALA A 373 -29.21 -7.66 9.36
CA ALA A 373 -29.68 -7.18 10.68
C ALA A 373 -30.46 -8.12 11.66
N VAL A 374 -30.32 -7.88 12.98
CA VAL A 374 -31.34 -8.13 14.06
C VAL A 374 -31.15 -7.14 15.22
N THR A 375 -32.21 -6.43 15.63
CA THR A 375 -32.20 -5.43 16.71
C THR A 375 -32.55 -6.02 18.09
N VAL A 376 -31.80 -5.67 19.14
CA VAL A 376 -32.20 -5.85 20.55
C VAL A 376 -32.00 -4.54 21.30
N ILE A 377 -33.04 -4.05 21.96
CA ILE A 377 -33.01 -2.86 22.83
C ILE A 377 -33.03 -3.33 24.29
N ALA A 378 -32.10 -2.86 25.11
CA ALA A 378 -32.13 -3.06 26.56
C ALA A 378 -32.14 -1.70 27.28
N GLY A 379 -33.15 -1.47 28.11
CA GLY A 379 -33.28 -0.28 28.97
C GLY A 379 -32.74 -0.55 30.38
N GLY A 380 -32.02 0.43 30.95
CA GLY A 380 -31.48 0.38 32.31
C GLY A 380 -31.73 1.68 33.08
N ARG A 381 -31.97 1.56 34.40
CA ARG A 381 -32.41 2.63 35.32
C ARG A 381 -31.31 3.64 35.68
N SER A 382 -31.75 4.87 35.93
CA SER A 382 -30.96 6.04 36.31
C SER A 382 -30.37 5.94 37.72
N GLY A 383 -29.05 5.80 37.81
CA GLY A 383 -28.24 6.17 38.97
C GLY A 383 -27.22 7.24 38.56
N TYR A 384 -26.57 7.92 39.51
CA TYR A 384 -25.58 8.96 39.24
C TYR A 384 -24.38 8.37 38.48
N SER A 385 -24.46 8.40 37.16
CA SER A 385 -23.41 7.91 36.26
C SER A 385 -22.42 9.04 36.02
N PRO A 386 -21.10 8.81 36.11
CA PRO A 386 -20.11 9.80 35.71
C PRO A 386 -20.44 10.30 34.30
N PRO A 387 -20.21 11.60 33.99
CA PRO A 387 -20.58 12.17 32.70
C PRO A 387 -20.01 11.30 31.60
N PRO A 388 -20.77 10.98 30.57
CA PRO A 388 -20.35 9.94 29.65
C PRO A 388 -19.18 10.40 28.78
N VAL A 389 -18.34 9.45 28.35
CA VAL A 389 -17.25 9.75 27.42
C VAL A 389 -17.83 9.96 26.03
N LYS A 390 -17.37 10.99 25.32
CA LYS A 390 -17.73 11.24 23.93
C LYS A 390 -16.53 10.94 23.04
N VAL A 391 -16.73 10.07 22.05
CA VAL A 391 -15.78 9.82 20.97
C VAL A 391 -16.47 10.28 19.69
N ASN A 392 -16.07 11.46 19.22
CA ASN A 392 -16.70 12.11 18.07
C ASN A 392 -15.78 12.08 16.86
N CYS A 393 -15.95 11.09 15.99
CA CYS A 393 -15.09 10.88 14.84
C CYS A 393 -15.44 11.83 13.68
N ASN A 394 -15.48 13.13 13.95
CA ASN A 394 -15.83 14.17 13.00
C ASN A 394 -14.61 14.90 12.41
N HIS A 395 -13.41 14.35 12.55
CA HIS A 395 -12.16 14.87 12.01
C HIS A 395 -11.19 13.70 11.79
N PRO A 396 -10.07 13.89 11.06
CA PRO A 396 -9.20 12.80 10.65
C PRO A 396 -8.76 11.88 11.79
N PHE A 397 -8.92 10.58 11.57
CA PHE A 397 -8.60 9.55 12.56
C PHE A 397 -7.90 8.36 11.92
N MET A 398 -7.16 7.63 12.75
CA MET A 398 -6.57 6.34 12.41
C MET A 398 -7.48 5.23 12.91
N PHE A 399 -7.51 4.10 12.22
CA PHE A 399 -8.22 2.92 12.68
C PHE A 399 -7.47 1.65 12.32
N LEU A 400 -7.77 0.58 13.05
CA LEU A 400 -7.25 -0.75 12.81
C LEU A 400 -8.36 -1.79 12.97
N ILE A 401 -8.27 -2.86 12.21
CA ILE A 401 -9.04 -4.09 12.45
C ILE A 401 -8.03 -5.12 12.92
N TYR A 402 -8.23 -5.68 14.10
CA TYR A 402 -7.26 -6.60 14.71
C TYR A 402 -7.92 -7.82 15.35
N ASP A 403 -7.15 -8.89 15.40
CA ASP A 403 -7.50 -10.10 16.12
C ASP A 403 -7.08 -9.97 17.59
N LYS A 404 -8.05 -10.02 18.51
CA LYS A 404 -7.77 -9.85 19.94
C LYS A 404 -7.09 -11.04 20.57
N THR A 405 -7.25 -12.23 19.99
CA THR A 405 -6.70 -13.47 20.53
C THR A 405 -5.20 -13.56 20.29
N CYS A 406 -4.77 -13.37 19.05
CA CYS A 406 -3.38 -13.43 18.64
C CYS A 406 -2.71 -12.06 18.60
N GLY A 407 -3.45 -10.94 18.71
CA GLY A 407 -2.90 -9.58 18.75
C GLY A 407 -2.45 -9.02 17.40
N VAL A 408 -2.78 -9.69 16.29
CA VAL A 408 -2.30 -9.32 14.95
C VAL A 408 -3.16 -8.24 14.31
N ILE A 409 -2.52 -7.24 13.69
CA ILE A 409 -3.18 -6.19 12.92
C ILE A 409 -3.53 -6.73 11.53
N LEU A 410 -4.84 -6.85 11.28
CA LEU A 410 -5.38 -7.35 10.00
C LEU A 410 -5.45 -6.25 8.98
N PHE A 411 -5.96 -5.09 9.39
CA PHE A 411 -6.04 -3.91 8.55
C PHE A 411 -5.66 -2.68 9.35
N ILE A 412 -5.07 -1.71 8.68
CA ILE A 412 -4.72 -0.41 9.24
C ILE A 412 -5.06 0.66 8.22
N GLY A 413 -5.59 1.79 8.69
CA GLY A 413 -5.96 2.88 7.82
C GLY A 413 -6.05 4.23 8.52
N LYS A 414 -6.18 5.27 7.71
CA LYS A 414 -6.63 6.59 8.13
C LYS A 414 -7.75 7.09 7.25
N VAL A 415 -8.63 7.86 7.86
CA VAL A 415 -9.71 8.58 7.18
C VAL A 415 -9.39 10.05 7.26
N MET A 416 -9.06 10.65 6.12
CA MET A 416 -8.94 12.09 5.93
C MET A 416 -10.27 12.69 5.46
N ASN A 417 -11.00 11.97 4.61
CA ASN A 417 -12.31 12.38 4.10
C ASN A 417 -13.23 11.15 3.90
N PRO A 418 -14.33 11.00 4.67
CA PRO A 418 -15.24 9.85 4.53
C PRO A 418 -16.00 9.80 3.20
N GLN A 419 -16.13 10.92 2.49
CA GLN A 419 -16.82 11.01 1.18
C GLN A 419 -15.88 10.76 -0.01
N SER A 420 -14.55 10.74 0.19
CA SER A 420 -13.63 10.55 -0.93
C SER A 420 -13.69 9.09 -1.40
N SER A 421 -14.38 8.87 -2.53
CA SER A 421 -14.19 7.65 -3.32
C SER A 421 -12.81 7.73 -3.97
N ASN A 422 -11.77 7.24 -3.30
CA ASN A 422 -10.41 7.26 -3.87
C ASN A 422 -10.33 6.24 -5.01
N ALA A 423 -10.83 6.63 -6.18
CA ALA A 423 -10.38 6.17 -7.48
C ALA A 423 -9.24 7.09 -7.94
N THR A 424 -8.17 7.18 -7.15
CA THR A 424 -6.95 7.84 -7.60
C THR A 424 -5.98 6.73 -7.96
N ALA A 425 -5.97 6.36 -9.25
CA ALA A 425 -4.81 5.70 -9.82
C ALA A 425 -3.57 6.51 -9.42
N PRO A 426 -2.42 5.86 -9.14
CA PRO A 426 -1.20 6.61 -8.88
C PRO A 426 -1.02 7.55 -10.07
N LYS A 427 -0.98 8.86 -9.82
CA LYS A 427 -0.28 9.75 -10.74
C LYS A 427 1.13 9.22 -10.74
N GLN A 428 1.45 8.36 -11.69
CA GLN A 428 2.81 8.14 -12.11
C GLN A 428 3.36 9.56 -12.25
N LYS A 429 4.28 9.94 -11.36
CA LYS A 429 5.36 10.78 -11.82
C LYS A 429 5.93 9.96 -12.95
N VAL A 430 5.52 10.29 -14.17
CA VAL A 430 6.27 9.97 -15.37
C VAL A 430 7.57 10.71 -15.17
N VAL A 431 8.47 10.11 -14.39
CA VAL A 431 9.88 10.22 -14.67
C VAL A 431 9.99 9.49 -15.98
N GLU A 432 9.75 10.23 -17.05
CA GLU A 432 10.11 9.81 -18.38
C GLU A 432 11.62 9.55 -18.27
N VAL A 433 11.99 8.28 -18.09
CA VAL A 433 13.35 7.84 -18.30
C VAL A 433 13.55 7.95 -19.80
N VAL A 434 13.71 9.19 -20.26
CA VAL A 434 14.26 9.48 -21.56
C VAL A 434 15.66 8.91 -21.46
N SER A 435 15.83 7.69 -21.99
CA SER A 435 17.14 7.01 -21.98
C SER A 435 18.21 8.02 -22.39
N ASP A 436 19.35 8.05 -21.70
CA ASP A 436 20.44 9.00 -21.99
C ASP A 436 20.81 8.99 -23.49
N LYS A 437 20.66 7.82 -24.13
CA LYS A 437 20.77 7.65 -25.59
C LYS A 437 19.79 8.48 -26.41
N LEU A 438 18.53 8.60 -26.02
CA LEU A 438 17.52 9.35 -26.78
C LEU A 438 17.74 10.87 -26.65
N VAL A 439 18.19 11.35 -25.49
CA VAL A 439 18.58 12.75 -25.30
C VAL A 439 19.85 13.07 -26.12
N GLU A 440 20.89 12.23 -26.06
CA GLU A 440 22.10 12.39 -26.86
C GLU A 440 21.81 12.33 -28.37
N THR A 441 20.98 11.39 -28.81
CA THR A 441 20.60 11.27 -30.24
C THR A 441 19.81 12.49 -30.71
N THR A 442 18.94 13.04 -29.87
CA THR A 442 18.15 14.25 -30.20
C THR A 442 19.04 15.50 -30.22
N LEU A 443 20.01 15.60 -29.31
CA LEU A 443 20.99 16.70 -29.29
C LEU A 443 21.98 16.62 -30.46
N GLN A 444 22.38 15.41 -30.85
CA GLN A 444 23.25 15.17 -32.00
C GLN A 444 22.53 15.48 -33.31
N ASN A 445 21.27 15.04 -33.48
CA ASN A 445 20.43 15.40 -34.63
C ASN A 445 20.17 16.91 -34.70
N CYS A 446 20.07 17.61 -33.56
CA CYS A 446 20.01 19.07 -33.50
C CYS A 446 21.33 19.73 -33.94
N ARG A 447 22.49 19.18 -33.55
CA ARG A 447 23.82 19.64 -34.00
C ARG A 447 23.99 19.48 -35.50
N ASP A 448 23.59 18.33 -36.04
CA ASP A 448 23.80 17.99 -37.44
C ASP A 448 22.86 18.81 -38.35
N ARG A 449 21.58 19.01 -37.97
CA ARG A 449 20.69 19.93 -38.71
C ARG A 449 21.15 21.39 -38.70
N CYS A 450 21.65 21.91 -37.57
CA CYS A 450 22.21 23.26 -37.53
C CYS A 450 23.50 23.39 -38.35
N ARG A 451 24.31 22.32 -38.41
CA ARG A 451 25.54 22.30 -39.21
C ARG A 451 25.21 22.25 -40.70
N ASP A 452 24.24 21.43 -41.11
CA ASP A 452 23.86 21.25 -42.52
C ASP A 452 23.12 22.46 -43.10
N ASP A 453 22.23 23.11 -42.35
CA ASP A 453 21.56 24.35 -42.80
C ASP A 453 22.54 25.53 -42.92
N CYS A 454 23.58 25.55 -42.09
CA CYS A 454 24.62 26.58 -42.14
C CYS A 454 25.61 26.31 -43.29
N TYR A 455 25.95 25.04 -43.55
CA TYR A 455 26.81 24.62 -44.67
C TYR A 455 26.11 24.75 -46.03
N ALA A 456 24.84 24.37 -46.14
CA ALA A 456 24.06 24.47 -47.38
C ALA A 456 23.88 25.94 -47.82
N LYS A 457 23.74 26.88 -46.87
CA LYS A 457 23.62 28.33 -47.16
C LYS A 457 24.97 29.04 -47.34
N LEU A 458 26.09 28.44 -46.94
CA LEU A 458 27.45 28.95 -47.24
C LEU A 458 27.94 28.53 -48.63
N LEU A 459 27.46 27.41 -49.16
CA LEU A 459 27.83 26.91 -50.49
C LEU A 459 27.00 27.52 -51.63
N GLY A 460 25.85 28.11 -51.32
CA GLY A 460 24.98 28.79 -52.29
C GLY A 460 24.87 30.30 -52.05
N GLU A 461 25.90 31.08 -52.38
CA GLU A 461 25.80 32.50 -52.84
C GLU A 461 27.21 33.13 -52.99
N ARG A 462 27.81 32.96 -54.18
CA ARG A 462 28.82 33.90 -54.69
C ARG A 462 28.11 35.06 -55.39
N THR A 463 27.41 35.93 -54.70
CA THR A 463 27.09 37.27 -55.25
C THR A 463 26.65 38.27 -54.18
N ARG A 464 27.55 39.23 -53.95
CA ARG A 464 27.37 40.64 -53.53
C ARG A 464 26.21 41.04 -52.59
N LYS A 465 26.65 41.67 -51.50
CA LYS A 465 25.99 42.65 -50.60
C LYS A 465 24.99 42.07 -49.58
N ASN A 466 25.57 41.81 -48.41
CA ASN A 466 25.03 41.91 -47.05
C ASN A 466 23.64 42.59 -46.94
N PRO A 467 22.64 41.88 -46.37
CA PRO A 467 22.28 42.19 -44.99
C PRO A 467 22.15 40.92 -44.12
N VAL A 468 23.13 40.75 -43.23
CA VAL A 468 23.23 39.78 -42.13
C VAL A 468 22.30 40.09 -40.94
N THR A 469 21.35 41.02 -41.06
CA THR A 469 20.52 41.45 -39.92
C THR A 469 19.17 40.74 -39.78
N ASP A 470 18.66 40.06 -40.82
CA ASP A 470 17.34 39.38 -40.75
C ASP A 470 17.40 37.84 -40.73
N LYS A 471 18.55 37.23 -41.07
CA LYS A 471 18.68 35.76 -41.15
C LYS A 471 18.97 35.06 -39.80
N CYS A 472 18.64 35.69 -38.67
CA CYS A 472 18.84 35.14 -37.31
C CYS A 472 17.56 35.17 -36.45
N VAL A 473 16.40 35.22 -37.10
CA VAL A 473 15.09 35.20 -36.42
C VAL A 473 14.62 33.75 -36.17
N GLU A 474 14.89 32.82 -37.07
CA GLU A 474 14.49 31.40 -36.90
C GLU A 474 15.27 30.68 -35.78
N CYS A 475 16.57 30.99 -35.59
CA CYS A 475 17.33 30.45 -34.44
C CYS A 475 16.85 30.98 -33.08
N ARG A 476 16.18 32.14 -33.00
CA ARG A 476 15.65 32.67 -31.73
C ARG A 476 14.38 31.95 -31.28
N GLY A 477 13.51 31.58 -32.23
CA GLY A 477 12.33 30.75 -31.95
C GLY A 477 12.76 29.40 -31.35
N PHE A 478 13.72 28.76 -32.01
CA PHE A 478 14.25 27.46 -31.61
C PHE A 478 14.96 27.46 -30.24
N ARG A 479 15.68 28.54 -29.91
CA ARG A 479 16.33 28.74 -28.60
C ARG A 479 15.32 28.83 -27.44
N THR A 480 14.09 29.23 -27.74
CA THR A 480 13.00 29.36 -26.77
C THR A 480 12.36 27.99 -26.52
N GLU A 481 12.27 27.13 -27.54
CA GLU A 481 11.80 25.75 -27.40
C GLU A 481 12.79 24.87 -26.63
N CYS A 482 14.09 24.95 -26.90
CA CYS A 482 15.11 24.22 -26.11
C CYS A 482 15.16 24.68 -24.64
N ARG A 483 14.89 25.96 -24.36
CA ARG A 483 14.78 26.49 -22.97
C ARG A 483 13.50 26.05 -22.26
N LYS A 484 12.41 25.81 -23.00
CA LYS A 484 11.19 25.22 -22.44
C LYS A 484 11.44 23.75 -22.08
N ALA A 485 12.10 22.99 -22.96
CA ALA A 485 12.49 21.60 -22.71
C ALA A 485 13.47 21.45 -21.52
N SER A 486 14.37 22.42 -21.29
CA SER A 486 15.31 22.36 -20.16
C SER A 486 14.70 22.75 -18.81
N ARG A 487 13.55 23.45 -18.78
CA ARG A 487 12.85 23.81 -17.53
C ARG A 487 11.93 22.71 -17.03
N SER A 488 11.50 21.80 -17.91
CA SER A 488 10.68 20.64 -17.57
C SER A 488 11.47 19.47 -16.95
N SER A 489 12.80 19.44 -17.09
CA SER A 489 13.67 18.42 -16.50
C SER A 489 14.47 18.99 -15.30
N MET A 490 13.90 18.97 -14.09
CA MET A 490 14.69 19.27 -12.87
C MET A 490 15.55 18.06 -12.50
N ALA A 491 16.76 18.00 -13.05
CA ALA A 491 17.85 17.18 -12.53
C ALA A 491 19.16 18.01 -12.58
N ASP A 492 19.69 18.32 -11.40
CA ASP A 492 20.87 19.16 -11.15
C ASP A 492 22.20 18.69 -11.84
N PRO A 493 22.43 17.43 -12.28
CA PRO A 493 23.72 17.05 -12.88
C PRO A 493 23.99 17.69 -14.24
N TYR A 494 22.95 18.01 -15.02
CA TYR A 494 23.08 18.47 -16.41
C TYR A 494 23.27 19.98 -16.57
N ALA A 495 23.08 20.76 -15.50
CA ALA A 495 23.29 22.21 -15.52
C ALA A 495 24.75 22.62 -15.80
N LYS A 496 25.70 21.70 -15.58
CA LYS A 496 27.14 21.93 -15.79
C LYS A 496 27.54 21.81 -17.27
N LEU A 497 27.06 20.78 -17.96
CA LEU A 497 27.21 20.58 -19.43
C LEU A 497 26.60 21.75 -20.22
N PHE A 498 25.42 22.24 -19.79
CA PHE A 498 24.80 23.41 -20.41
C PHE A 498 25.61 24.71 -20.23
N ARG A 499 26.36 24.90 -19.14
CA ARG A 499 27.18 26.12 -18.96
C ARG A 499 28.41 26.15 -19.88
N GLU A 500 28.98 25.00 -20.19
CA GLU A 500 30.16 24.86 -21.05
C GLU A 500 29.79 25.04 -22.55
N ASP A 501 28.61 24.59 -22.99
CA ASP A 501 28.14 24.80 -24.37
C ASP A 501 27.69 26.26 -24.64
N PHE A 502 27.25 27.00 -23.61
CA PHE A 502 26.89 28.43 -23.76
C PHE A 502 28.10 29.35 -23.98
N THR A 503 29.32 28.90 -23.64
CA THR A 503 30.54 29.68 -23.88
C THR A 503 30.91 29.69 -25.37
N PHE A 504 30.68 28.58 -26.08
CA PHE A 504 30.92 28.46 -27.53
C PHE A 504 30.00 29.40 -28.36
N LEU A 505 28.72 29.53 -27.97
CA LEU A 505 27.77 30.43 -28.63
C LEU A 505 27.94 31.91 -28.25
N ARG A 506 28.52 32.21 -27.09
CA ARG A 506 28.87 33.59 -26.69
C ARG A 506 30.05 34.11 -27.51
N ASP A 507 31.00 33.25 -27.84
CA ASP A 507 32.19 33.60 -28.63
C ASP A 507 31.86 33.83 -30.12
N CYS A 508 30.78 33.23 -30.63
CA CYS A 508 30.25 33.50 -31.97
C CYS A 508 29.54 34.87 -32.09
N LYS A 509 29.09 35.45 -30.97
CA LYS A 509 28.43 36.78 -30.94
C LYS A 509 29.43 37.94 -30.93
N ASN A 510 30.68 37.71 -30.53
CA ASN A 510 31.75 38.72 -30.48
C ASN A 510 32.64 38.68 -31.73
N GLY A 511 32.00 38.76 -32.91
CA GLY A 511 32.62 38.71 -34.24
C GLY A 511 33.62 39.83 -34.57
N CYS A 512 34.77 39.87 -33.88
CA CYS A 512 35.87 40.79 -34.18
C CYS A 512 37.29 40.27 -33.89
N LYS A 513 37.53 38.94 -33.87
CA LYS A 513 38.92 38.39 -33.84
C LYS A 513 39.32 37.45 -34.98
N CYS A 514 38.42 37.05 -35.88
CA CYS A 514 38.77 36.17 -37.01
C CYS A 514 39.27 36.88 -38.28
N LYS A 515 39.13 38.21 -38.41
CA LYS A 515 39.67 38.97 -39.57
C LYS A 515 41.18 39.24 -39.51
N LYS A 516 41.84 39.12 -38.35
CA LYS A 516 43.30 39.34 -38.20
C LYS A 516 44.15 38.07 -38.41
N ILE A 517 43.56 36.88 -38.29
CA ILE A 517 44.27 35.60 -38.49
C ILE A 517 44.22 35.20 -39.98
N TRP A 518 43.13 35.52 -40.69
CA TRP A 518 42.98 35.19 -42.11
C TRP A 518 43.87 36.03 -43.05
N LYS A 519 44.25 37.27 -42.67
CA LYS A 519 45.20 38.09 -43.44
C LYS A 519 46.68 37.77 -43.20
N LYS A 520 47.02 36.87 -42.26
CA LYS A 520 48.40 36.50 -41.93
C LYS A 520 48.84 35.12 -42.46
N ARG A 521 47.90 34.30 -42.95
CA ARG A 521 48.17 32.92 -43.44
C ARG A 521 48.20 32.74 -44.96
N THR A 522 47.93 33.77 -45.77
CA THR A 522 48.01 33.70 -47.24
C THR A 522 49.29 34.31 -47.84
N ARG A 523 50.31 34.63 -47.03
CA ARG A 523 51.57 35.20 -47.56
C ARG A 523 52.73 34.22 -47.76
N ASN A 524 52.69 33.03 -47.15
CA ASN A 524 53.70 32.01 -47.37
C ASN A 524 53.00 30.71 -47.78
N GLY A 525 52.90 30.48 -49.08
CA GLY A 525 52.31 29.26 -49.61
C GLY A 525 53.13 28.03 -49.25
N LYS A 526 52.43 26.95 -48.90
CA LYS A 526 52.65 25.56 -49.34
C LYS A 526 51.67 24.62 -48.60
N SER A 527 51.14 23.68 -49.39
CA SER A 527 50.58 22.36 -49.05
C SER A 527 49.37 22.25 -48.11
N ASP A 528 48.23 21.87 -48.72
CA ASP A 528 47.29 20.83 -48.24
C ASP A 528 48.01 19.49 -47.98
N PRO A 529 47.43 18.43 -47.34
CA PRO A 529 46.02 18.21 -46.95
C PRO A 529 45.77 17.51 -45.57
N CYS A 530 44.49 17.30 -45.26
CA CYS A 530 43.88 16.22 -44.45
C CYS A 530 43.96 16.23 -42.90
N ASP A 531 42.85 15.70 -42.35
CA ASP A 531 42.65 15.03 -41.06
C ASP A 531 42.75 15.85 -39.76
N VAL A 532 41.57 16.11 -39.17
CA VAL A 532 41.06 15.58 -37.88
C VAL A 532 39.70 16.22 -37.58
#